data_AF-A0A8T3M8L1-F1
#
_entry.id   AF-A0A8T3M8L1-F1
#
_cell.length_a   1.000
_cell.length_b   1.000
_cell.length_c   1.000
_cell.angle_alpha   90.00
_cell.angle_beta   90.00
_cell.angle_gamma   90.00
#
_symmetry.space_group_name_H-M   'P 1'
#
loop_
_entity.id
_entity.type
_entity.pdbx_description
1 polymer ?
#
loop_
_entity_poly.entity_id
_entity_poly.type
_entity_poly.pdbx_seq_one_letter_code
_entity_poly.pdbx_strand_id
1 'polypeptide(L)'
;EVEEHGRHWPMEKLERSTRLVEQAQALAERLGFELRDAATGGASDANTTAGMGVPTIDGLGPVGGNDHSPAEYLELGSVVARVTLLAALLLALGRDDVVASWRA
;
A
#
# COMPACT_ATOMS: atom_id res chain seq x y z
N GLU A 1 27.61 10.14 -22.55
CA GLU A 1 27.47 9.15 -21.46
C GLU A 1 26.07 9.28 -20.89
N VAL A 2 25.44 8.17 -20.48
CA VAL A 2 24.18 8.22 -19.74
C VAL A 2 24.56 8.13 -18.26
N GLU A 3 24.43 9.24 -17.54
CA GLU A 3 24.60 9.23 -16.09
C GLU A 3 23.34 8.64 -15.43
N GLU A 4 23.51 7.58 -14.66
CA GLU A 4 22.46 6.98 -13.84
C GLU A 4 22.08 7.97 -12.71
N HIS A 5 20.96 8.69 -12.88
CA HIS A 5 20.51 9.72 -11.94
C HIS A 5 19.55 9.20 -10.85
N GLY A 6 19.22 7.92 -10.84
CA GLY A 6 18.34 7.34 -9.83
C GLY A 6 18.14 5.85 -10.01
N ARG A 7 18.14 5.12 -8.89
CA ARG A 7 17.79 3.70 -8.84
C ARG A 7 16.48 3.58 -8.07
N HIS A 8 15.37 3.33 -8.76
CA HIS A 8 14.17 2.82 -8.12
C HIS A 8 14.30 1.30 -8.05
N TRP A 9 14.46 0.76 -6.84
CA TRP A 9 14.41 -0.69 -6.66
C TRP A 9 13.00 -1.20 -7.03
N PRO A 10 12.89 -2.41 -7.59
CA PRO A 10 11.58 -3.04 -7.72
C PRO A 10 10.94 -3.19 -6.33
N MET A 11 9.63 -2.99 -6.27
CA MET A 11 8.86 -3.22 -5.05
C MET A 11 8.53 -4.71 -4.93
N GLU A 12 9.49 -5.49 -4.42
CA GLU A 12 9.32 -6.94 -4.22
C GLU A 12 8.29 -7.24 -3.13
N LYS A 13 7.45 -8.27 -3.36
CA LYS A 13 6.47 -8.73 -2.37
C LYS A 13 7.17 -9.59 -1.31
N LEU A 14 7.69 -8.93 -0.28
CA LEU A 14 8.31 -9.58 0.88
C LEU A 14 7.27 -10.37 1.70
N GLU A 15 7.70 -11.43 2.39
CA GLU A 15 6.84 -12.21 3.30
C GLU A 15 6.15 -11.32 4.35
N ARG A 16 6.91 -10.36 4.92
CA ARG A 16 6.36 -9.38 5.86
C ARG A 16 5.36 -8.41 5.21
N SER A 17 5.53 -8.08 3.92
CA SER A 17 4.55 -7.27 3.18
C SER A 17 3.26 -8.05 2.93
N THR A 18 3.34 -9.37 2.70
CA THR A 18 2.16 -10.24 2.60
C THR A 18 1.31 -10.18 3.86
N ARG A 19 1.90 -10.16 5.06
CA ARG A 19 1.15 -9.97 6.31
C ARG A 19 0.36 -8.66 6.33
N LEU A 20 0.95 -7.56 5.85
CA LEU A 20 0.28 -6.27 5.77
C LEU A 20 -0.93 -6.33 4.82
N VAL A 21 -0.77 -6.99 3.67
CA VAL A 21 -1.84 -7.24 2.70
C VAL A 21 -2.98 -8.04 3.34
N GLU A 22 -2.67 -9.16 3.99
CA GLU A 22 -3.67 -10.03 4.63
C GLU A 22 -4.48 -9.29 5.69
N GLN A 23 -3.84 -8.43 6.50
CA GLN A 23 -4.57 -7.60 7.46
C GLN A 23 -5.46 -6.57 6.78
N ALA A 24 -4.97 -5.92 5.72
CA ALA A 24 -5.78 -4.97 4.96
C ALA A 24 -7.00 -5.67 4.32
N GLN A 25 -6.83 -6.88 3.79
CA GLN A 25 -7.91 -7.69 3.21
C GLN A 25 -8.95 -8.09 4.25
N ALA A 26 -8.52 -8.61 5.39
CA ALA A 26 -9.44 -8.99 6.47
C ALA A 26 -10.23 -7.78 7.03
N LEU A 27 -9.61 -6.60 7.10
CA LEU A 27 -10.28 -5.37 7.50
C LEU A 27 -11.25 -4.87 6.44
N ALA A 28 -10.90 -4.94 5.16
CA ALA A 28 -11.79 -4.58 4.05
C ALA A 28 -13.04 -5.46 4.05
N GLU A 29 -12.89 -6.77 4.23
CA GLU A 29 -14.01 -7.71 4.32
C GLU A 29 -14.96 -7.33 5.47
N ARG A 30 -14.42 -7.00 6.64
CA ARG A 30 -15.21 -6.52 7.80
C ARG A 30 -15.90 -5.19 7.54
N LEU A 31 -15.36 -4.35 6.66
CA LEU A 31 -15.95 -3.08 6.23
C LEU A 31 -16.93 -3.26 5.06
N GLY A 32 -17.12 -4.48 4.57
CA GLY A 32 -18.13 -4.82 3.57
C GLY A 32 -17.67 -4.63 2.12
N PHE A 33 -16.37 -4.66 1.84
CA PHE A 33 -15.86 -4.62 0.46
C PHE A 33 -14.66 -5.56 0.25
N GLU A 34 -14.45 -5.96 -1.01
CA GLU A 34 -13.33 -6.79 -1.40
C GLU A 34 -12.07 -5.94 -1.66
N LEU A 35 -10.92 -6.42 -1.21
CA LEU A 35 -9.61 -5.83 -1.49
C LEU A 35 -8.70 -6.90 -2.09
N ARG A 36 -7.97 -6.54 -3.14
CA ARG A 36 -6.92 -7.37 -3.73
C ARG A 36 -5.64 -6.55 -3.81
N ASP A 37 -4.50 -7.17 -3.53
CA ASP A 37 -3.23 -6.61 -3.96
C ASP A 37 -3.03 -6.89 -5.45
N ALA A 38 -2.25 -6.05 -6.11
CA ALA A 38 -1.96 -6.18 -7.52
C ALA A 38 -0.52 -5.77 -7.79
N ALA A 39 0.10 -6.43 -8.77
CA ALA A 39 1.29 -5.88 -9.39
C ALA A 39 0.85 -4.73 -10.30
N THR A 40 1.43 -3.55 -10.09
CA THR A 40 1.18 -2.38 -10.93
C THR A 40 2.43 -2.05 -11.76
N GLY A 41 2.25 -1.32 -12.85
CA GLY A 41 3.35 -0.62 -13.49
C GLY A 41 3.71 0.65 -12.71
N GLY A 42 4.88 1.22 -12.98
CA GLY A 42 5.31 2.50 -12.40
C GLY A 42 6.20 2.38 -11.17
N ALA A 43 6.38 3.49 -10.48
CA ALA A 43 7.16 3.62 -9.25
C ALA A 43 6.54 4.67 -8.32
N SER A 44 6.74 4.49 -7.02
CA SER A 44 6.37 5.43 -5.97
C SER A 44 7.46 5.49 -4.90
N ASP A 45 7.28 6.30 -3.87
CA ASP A 45 8.18 6.31 -2.71
C ASP A 45 8.23 4.94 -1.99
N ALA A 46 7.20 4.10 -2.16
CA ALA A 46 7.15 2.75 -1.62
C ALA A 46 8.25 1.85 -2.19
N ASN A 47 8.74 2.10 -3.41
CA ASN A 47 9.90 1.41 -3.99
C ASN A 47 11.15 1.60 -3.13
N THR A 48 11.32 2.79 -2.54
CA THR A 48 12.47 3.11 -1.71
C THR A 48 12.41 2.33 -0.40
N THR A 49 11.27 2.35 0.30
CA THR A 49 11.12 1.63 1.57
C THR A 49 11.16 0.12 1.38
N ALA A 50 10.50 -0.40 0.35
CA ALA A 50 10.58 -1.82 0.00
C ALA A 50 12.01 -2.23 -0.39
N GLY A 51 12.72 -1.40 -1.16
CA GLY A 51 14.13 -1.64 -1.52
C GLY A 51 15.09 -1.65 -0.33
N MET A 52 14.74 -0.96 0.76
CA MET A 52 15.47 -1.02 2.03
C MET A 52 15.11 -2.26 2.89
N GLY A 53 14.22 -3.13 2.40
CA GLY A 53 13.73 -4.30 3.14
C GLY A 53 12.65 -3.96 4.17
N VAL A 54 12.12 -2.73 4.17
CA VAL A 54 11.03 -2.34 5.06
C VAL A 54 9.71 -2.91 4.51
N PRO A 55 8.94 -3.66 5.30
CA PRO A 55 7.64 -4.17 4.87
C PRO A 55 6.74 -3.01 4.46
N THR A 56 6.33 -3.00 3.19
CA THR A 56 5.61 -1.87 2.58
C THR A 56 4.49 -2.37 1.72
N ILE A 57 3.32 -1.73 1.80
CA ILE A 57 2.21 -1.83 0.84
C ILE A 57 1.87 -0.42 0.38
N ASP A 58 1.41 -0.29 -0.86
CA ASP A 58 1.09 1.00 -1.49
C ASP A 58 -0.34 0.95 -2.07
N GLY A 59 -0.87 2.10 -2.49
CA GLY A 59 -2.16 2.20 -3.15
C GLY A 59 -3.34 2.05 -2.19
N LEU A 60 -3.23 2.53 -0.94
CA LEU A 60 -4.30 2.53 0.08
C LEU A 60 -5.29 3.71 -0.06
N GLY A 61 -5.07 4.62 -1.00
CA GLY A 61 -5.93 5.77 -1.25
C GLY A 61 -7.33 5.42 -1.82
N PRO A 62 -8.20 6.41 -2.02
CA PRO A 62 -9.47 6.24 -2.73
C PRO A 62 -9.30 5.59 -4.11
N VAL A 63 -10.36 4.96 -4.62
CA VAL A 63 -10.38 4.44 -6.00
C VAL A 63 -10.36 5.62 -6.96
N GLY A 64 -9.58 5.50 -8.03
CA GLY A 64 -9.40 6.53 -9.04
C GLY A 64 -8.54 6.04 -10.20
N GLY A 65 -8.11 6.96 -11.04
CA GLY A 65 -7.16 6.65 -12.11
C GLY A 65 -7.00 7.77 -13.12
N ASN A 66 -6.40 7.41 -14.26
CA ASN A 66 -5.91 8.32 -15.29
C ASN A 66 -4.86 9.31 -14.75
N ASP A 67 -4.01 8.83 -13.85
CA ASP A 67 -2.92 9.58 -13.23
C ASP A 67 -2.11 10.35 -14.28
N HIS A 68 -1.79 11.61 -13.97
CA HIS A 68 -1.02 12.52 -14.84
C HIS A 68 -1.75 12.90 -16.14
N SER A 69 -3.08 12.89 -16.14
CA SER A 69 -3.87 13.33 -17.29
C SER A 69 -4.93 14.37 -16.90
N PRO A 70 -5.42 15.20 -17.84
CA PRO A 70 -6.58 16.07 -17.59
C PRO A 70 -7.87 15.32 -17.26
N ALA A 71 -7.90 13.99 -17.47
CA ALA A 71 -9.02 13.11 -17.15
C ALA A 71 -8.80 12.32 -15.84
N GLU A 72 -7.80 12.71 -15.04
CA GLU A 72 -7.55 12.17 -13.70
C GLU A 72 -8.80 12.33 -12.81
N TYR A 73 -9.13 11.27 -12.07
CA TYR A 73 -10.35 11.25 -11.26
C TYR A 73 -10.19 10.39 -10.01
N LEU A 74 -11.11 10.60 -9.07
CA LEU A 74 -11.34 9.72 -7.93
C LEU A 74 -12.84 9.49 -7.73
N GLU A 75 -13.19 8.28 -7.30
CA GLU A 75 -14.56 7.91 -6.98
C GLU A 75 -14.92 8.38 -5.56
N LEU A 76 -15.76 9.42 -5.45
CA LEU A 76 -16.15 10.00 -4.16
C LEU A 76 -16.75 8.98 -3.18
N GLY A 77 -17.50 8.00 -3.70
CA GLY A 77 -18.11 6.94 -2.88
C GLY A 77 -17.07 6.02 -2.22
N SER A 78 -15.85 5.95 -2.76
CA SER A 78 -14.78 5.11 -2.20
C SER A 78 -14.06 5.76 -1.01
N VAL A 79 -14.13 7.10 -0.87
CA VAL A 79 -13.31 7.87 0.08
C VAL A 79 -13.50 7.38 1.51
N VAL A 80 -14.76 7.29 1.97
CA VAL A 80 -15.07 6.93 3.36
C VAL A 80 -14.60 5.50 3.67
N ALA A 81 -14.89 4.54 2.81
CA ALA A 81 -14.49 3.14 3.03
C ALA A 81 -12.95 3.00 3.06
N ARG A 82 -12.24 3.68 2.15
CA ARG A 82 -10.78 3.60 2.02
C ARG A 82 -10.04 4.31 3.15
N VAL A 83 -10.51 5.48 3.58
CA VAL A 83 -9.98 6.17 4.78
C VAL A 83 -10.25 5.36 6.04
N THR A 84 -11.43 4.76 6.17
CA THR A 84 -11.77 3.89 7.30
C THR A 84 -10.85 2.66 7.35
N LEU A 85 -10.59 2.04 6.20
CA LEU A 85 -9.64 0.93 6.10
C LEU A 85 -8.24 1.34 6.55
N LEU A 86 -7.72 2.46 6.06
CA LEU A 86 -6.39 2.95 6.43
C LEU A 86 -6.29 3.18 7.96
N ALA A 87 -7.29 3.85 8.55
CA ALA A 87 -7.33 4.09 9.99
C ALA A 87 -7.40 2.77 10.78
N ALA A 88 -8.26 1.83 10.36
CA ALA A 88 -8.37 0.53 10.99
C ALA A 88 -7.07 -0.28 10.90
N LEU A 89 -6.37 -0.22 9.76
CA LEU A 89 -5.10 -0.89 9.55
C LEU A 89 -4.01 -0.33 10.47
N LEU A 90 -3.87 0.99 10.57
CA LEU A 90 -2.93 1.62 11.50
C LEU A 90 -3.18 1.20 12.96
N LEU A 91 -4.46 1.13 13.36
CA LEU A 91 -4.87 0.71 14.69
C LEU A 91 -4.63 -0.80 14.95
N ALA A 92 -4.78 -1.64 13.93
CA ALA A 92 -4.53 -3.08 14.02
C ALA A 92 -3.03 -3.36 14.12
N LEU A 93 -2.24 -2.79 13.20
CA LEU A 93 -0.78 -2.95 13.16
C LEU A 93 -0.11 -2.39 14.42
N GLY A 94 -0.62 -1.28 14.97
CA GLY A 94 -0.13 -0.72 16.23
C GLY A 94 -0.33 -1.63 17.45
N ARG A 95 -1.15 -2.68 17.34
CA ARG A 95 -1.42 -3.68 18.39
C ARG A 95 -0.95 -5.09 18.03
N ASP A 96 -0.32 -5.26 16.87
CA ASP A 96 0.14 -6.56 16.39
C ASP A 96 1.54 -6.84 16.95
N ASP A 97 1.66 -7.84 17.83
CA ASP A 97 2.93 -8.22 18.46
C ASP A 97 4.00 -8.63 17.46
N VAL A 98 3.61 -9.23 16.33
CA VAL A 98 4.56 -9.61 15.27
C VAL A 98 5.09 -8.34 14.59
N VAL A 99 4.24 -7.36 14.31
CA VAL A 99 4.67 -6.09 13.71
C VAL A 99 5.51 -5.28 14.70
N ALA A 100 5.14 -5.29 15.99
CA ALA A 100 5.92 -4.65 17.05
C ALA A 100 7.34 -5.24 17.14
N SER A 101 7.49 -6.54 16.90
CA SER A 101 8.80 -7.22 16.90
C SER A 101 9.75 -6.76 15.78
N TRP A 102 9.25 -6.12 14.72
CA TRP A 102 10.08 -5.65 13.60
C TRP A 102 10.90 -4.39 13.93
N ARG A 103 10.63 -3.75 15.08
CA ARG A 103 11.32 -2.53 15.52
C ARG A 103 12.63 -2.79 16.27
N ALA A 104 12.92 -4.06 16.56
CA ALA A 104 14.13 -4.51 17.25
C ALA A 104 15.27 -4.74 16.26
#